data_AF-A0A1K0FWD3-F1
#
_entry.id   AF-A0A1K0FWD3-F1
#
_cell.length_a   1.000
_cell.length_b   1.000
_cell.length_c   1.000
_cell.angle_alpha   90.00
_cell.angle_beta   90.00
_cell.angle_gamma   90.00
#
_symmetry.space_group_name_H-M   'P 1'
#
loop_
_entity.id
_entity.type
_entity.pdbx_description
1 polymer ?
#
loop_
_entity_poly.entity_id
_entity_poly.type
_entity_poly.pdbx_seq_one_letter_code
_entity_poly.pdbx_strand_id
1 'polypeptide(L)'
;MFWGVLTSLGQHLEILLSTWQGGQKIDMGRAKYTTTHLLQVKELLQAGFSTREIATKLSINKSSIAELAKQVPESEYVKRTPGRPLLLSSRQQALLTRGISKNSYTLATEASAYWLRHYQLCLSRQTIPHVLK
;
A
#
# COMPACT_ATOMS: atom_id res chain seq x y z
N MET A 1 -25.57 16.16 1.66
CA MET A 1 -25.09 16.98 2.78
C MET A 1 -23.76 16.41 3.29
N PHE A 2 -22.64 16.69 2.63
CA PHE A 2 -21.32 16.08 2.92
C PHE A 2 -20.21 17.09 3.25
N TRP A 3 -20.58 18.37 3.45
CA TRP A 3 -19.62 19.46 3.67
C TRP A 3 -19.37 19.81 5.13
N GLY A 4 -20.18 19.32 6.08
CA GLY A 4 -20.06 19.66 7.50
C GLY A 4 -18.99 18.89 8.30
N VAL A 5 -18.50 17.76 7.78
CA VAL A 5 -17.53 16.90 8.50
C VAL A 5 -16.08 17.34 8.25
N LEU A 6 -15.80 17.90 7.06
CA LEU A 6 -14.45 18.36 6.70
C LEU A 6 -14.04 19.62 7.46
N THR A 7 -14.97 20.52 7.76
CA THR A 7 -14.71 21.75 8.51
C THR A 7 -14.45 21.48 9.99
N SER A 8 -15.13 20.48 10.57
CA SER A 8 -14.95 20.09 11.97
C SER A 8 -13.56 19.50 12.24
N LEU A 9 -13.04 18.66 11.33
CA LEU A 9 -11.67 18.11 11.44
C LEU A 9 -10.60 19.19 11.27
N GLY A 10 -10.80 20.14 10.35
CA GLY A 10 -9.88 21.26 10.16
C GLY A 10 -9.80 22.18 11.39
N GLN A 11 -10.93 22.48 12.02
CA GLN A 11 -10.99 23.30 13.24
C GLN A 11 -10.40 22.60 14.46
N HIS A 12 -10.57 21.27 14.57
CA HIS A 12 -9.99 20.51 15.67
C HIS A 12 -8.46 20.42 15.59
N LEU A 13 -7.91 20.40 14.36
CA LEU A 13 -6.46 20.45 14.13
C LEU A 13 -5.85 21.79 14.56
N GLU A 14 -6.51 22.93 14.29
CA GLU A 14 -6.00 24.24 14.71
C GLU A 14 -6.03 24.44 16.23
N ILE A 15 -7.08 23.95 16.90
CA ILE A 15 -7.20 24.05 18.36
C ILE A 15 -6.11 23.21 19.05
N LEU A 16 -5.83 21.99 18.57
CA LEU A 16 -4.78 21.15 19.14
C LEU A 16 -3.37 21.70 18.89
N LEU A 17 -3.12 22.31 17.73
CA LEU A 17 -1.83 22.92 17.39
C LEU A 17 -1.49 24.14 18.27
N SER A 18 -2.50 24.89 18.75
CA SER A 18 -2.27 26.07 19.59
C SER A 18 -1.95 25.77 21.06
N THR A 19 -2.26 24.56 21.55
CA THR A 19 -2.13 24.21 22.98
C THR A 19 -0.79 23.60 23.37
N TRP A 20 0.14 23.40 22.42
CA TRP A 20 1.37 22.66 22.65
C TRP A 20 2.64 23.48 22.34
N GLN A 21 2.80 24.62 23.03
CA GLN A 21 4.07 25.33 23.13
C GLN A 21 5.03 24.63 24.12
N GLY A 22 5.33 23.36 23.87
CA GLY A 22 6.25 22.54 24.67
C GLY A 22 7.22 21.78 23.77
N GLY A 23 8.02 22.50 22.99
CA GLY A 23 8.88 21.92 21.95
C GLY A 23 10.03 21.09 22.52
N GLN A 24 9.87 19.76 22.57
CA GLN A 24 11.01 18.85 22.57
C GLN A 24 11.51 18.69 21.13
N LYS A 25 12.70 19.25 20.86
CA LYS A 25 13.45 19.02 19.63
C LYS A 25 13.99 17.61 19.65
N ILE A 26 13.40 16.74 18.83
CA ILE A 26 14.01 15.46 18.49
C ILE A 26 15.14 15.78 17.51
N ASP A 27 16.38 15.49 17.92
CA ASP A 27 17.56 15.64 17.07
C ASP A 27 17.46 14.65 15.90
N MET A 28 16.95 15.15 14.77
CA MET A 28 16.91 14.43 13.51
C MET A 28 18.04 14.93 12.63
N GLY A 29 19.12 14.15 12.54
CA GLY A 29 20.21 14.40 11.60
C GLY A 29 19.65 14.63 10.18
N ARG A 30 19.88 15.84 9.64
CA ARG A 30 19.35 16.33 8.35
C ARG A 30 17.82 16.41 8.28
N ALA A 31 17.16 17.07 9.22
CA ALA A 31 15.71 17.23 9.23
C ALA A 31 15.16 17.92 7.96
N LYS A 32 14.47 17.17 7.09
CA LYS A 32 13.53 17.72 6.10
C LYS A 32 12.08 17.76 6.63
N TYR A 33 11.81 17.20 7.80
CA TYR A 33 10.46 17.05 8.34
C TYR A 33 10.42 17.38 9.84
N THR A 34 9.36 18.08 10.25
CA THR A 34 9.10 18.55 11.61
C THR A 34 8.29 17.54 12.42
N THR A 35 8.27 17.71 13.75
CA THR A 35 7.41 16.94 14.68
C THR A 35 5.93 16.98 14.28
N THR A 36 5.49 18.08 13.66
CA THR A 36 4.12 18.23 13.13
C THR A 36 3.80 17.22 12.02
N HIS A 37 4.77 16.91 11.15
CA HIS A 37 4.58 15.90 10.11
C HIS A 37 4.47 14.49 10.68
N LEU A 38 5.20 14.18 11.77
CA LEU A 38 5.06 12.90 12.46
C LEU A 38 3.65 12.72 13.04
N LEU A 39 3.11 13.77 13.67
CA LEU A 39 1.75 13.74 14.23
C LEU A 39 0.70 13.54 13.14
N GLN A 40 0.80 14.30 12.03
CA GLN A 40 -0.10 14.15 10.89
C GLN A 40 -0.06 12.73 10.29
N VAL A 41 1.13 12.15 10.17
CA VAL A 41 1.28 10.76 9.69
C VAL A 41 0.65 9.77 10.68
N LYS A 42 0.87 9.95 11.98
CA LYS A 42 0.28 9.11 13.03
C LYS A 42 -1.25 9.13 13.00
N GLU A 43 -1.87 10.30 12.92
CA GLU A 43 -3.33 10.43 12.85
C GLU A 43 -3.90 9.76 11.60
N LEU A 44 -3.26 9.94 10.44
CA LEU A 44 -3.72 9.32 9.20
C LEU A 44 -3.52 7.79 9.19
N LEU A 45 -2.46 7.29 9.84
CA LEU A 45 -2.28 5.84 10.04
C LEU A 45 -3.35 5.26 10.96
N GLN A 46 -3.70 5.98 12.04
CA GLN A 46 -4.80 5.61 12.94
C GLN A 46 -6.16 5.61 12.25
N ALA A 47 -6.39 6.56 11.34
CA ALA A 47 -7.57 6.60 10.47
C ALA A 47 -7.56 5.51 9.38
N GLY A 48 -6.51 4.68 9.31
CA GLY A 48 -6.42 3.54 8.40
C GLY A 48 -5.97 3.86 6.98
N PHE A 49 -5.42 5.05 6.73
CA PHE A 49 -4.86 5.40 5.41
C PHE A 49 -3.55 4.63 5.13
N SER A 50 -3.34 4.26 3.87
CA SER A 50 -2.09 3.68 3.39
C SER A 50 -1.01 4.76 3.25
N THR A 51 0.26 4.36 3.30
CA THR A 51 1.39 5.28 3.07
C THR A 51 1.30 6.01 1.72
N ARG A 52 0.68 5.40 0.70
CA ARG A 52 0.43 6.06 -0.60
C ARG A 52 -0.64 7.16 -0.48
N GLU A 53 -1.75 6.87 0.19
CA GLU A 53 -2.84 7.84 0.41
C GLU A 53 -2.37 9.00 1.29
N ILE A 54 -1.57 8.71 2.31
CA ILE A 54 -0.95 9.71 3.19
C ILE A 54 -0.02 10.61 2.39
N ALA A 55 0.85 10.04 1.55
CA ALA A 55 1.74 10.80 0.69
C ALA A 55 0.98 11.78 -0.23
N THR A 56 -0.15 11.33 -0.80
CA THR A 56 -0.99 12.21 -1.63
C THR A 56 -1.70 13.29 -0.82
N LYS A 57 -2.15 12.99 0.41
CA LYS A 57 -2.84 13.97 1.26
C LYS A 57 -1.91 15.04 1.81
N LEU A 58 -0.69 14.64 2.17
CA LEU A 58 0.31 15.55 2.73
C LEU A 58 1.20 16.19 1.66
N SER A 59 1.04 15.81 0.39
CA SER A 59 1.92 16.24 -0.71
C SER A 59 3.41 15.98 -0.41
N ILE A 60 3.71 14.86 0.26
CA ILE A 60 5.05 14.44 0.65
C ILE A 60 5.43 13.18 -0.13
N ASN A 61 6.73 13.02 -0.40
CA ASN A 61 7.23 11.82 -1.06
C ASN A 61 6.90 10.55 -0.24
N LYS A 62 6.49 9.49 -0.94
CA LYS A 62 6.11 8.21 -0.34
C LYS A 62 7.23 7.61 0.51
N SER A 63 8.49 7.76 0.09
CA SER A 63 9.65 7.27 0.86
C SER A 63 9.76 7.97 2.21
N SER A 64 9.59 9.29 2.25
CA SER A 64 9.62 10.07 3.48
C SER A 64 8.48 9.70 4.43
N ILE A 65 7.26 9.51 3.92
CA ILE A 65 6.14 9.01 4.73
C ILE A 65 6.43 7.62 5.28
N ALA A 66 7.08 6.74 4.51
CA ALA A 66 7.47 5.41 4.98
C ALA A 66 8.53 5.49 6.09
N GLU A 67 9.46 6.45 6.04
CA GLU A 67 10.42 6.70 7.12
C GLU A 67 9.73 7.23 8.38
N LEU A 68 8.83 8.20 8.24
CA LEU A 68 8.05 8.73 9.36
C LEU A 68 7.15 7.66 10.00
N ALA A 69 6.52 6.80 9.18
CA ALA A 69 5.69 5.70 9.67
C ALA A 69 6.47 4.65 10.47
N LYS A 70 7.78 4.46 10.21
CA LYS A 70 8.63 3.57 11.02
C LYS A 70 8.89 4.11 12.42
N GLN A 71 8.76 5.41 12.63
CA GLN A 71 8.93 6.04 13.93
C GLN A 71 7.66 5.94 14.79
N VAL A 72 6.51 5.61 14.18
CA VAL A 72 5.25 5.39 14.90
C VAL A 72 5.22 3.94 15.42
N PRO A 73 5.03 3.73 16.73
CA PRO A 73 4.94 2.39 17.29
C PRO A 73 3.84 1.57 16.64
N GLU A 74 4.12 0.29 16.35
CA GLU A 74 3.15 -0.60 15.69
C GLU A 74 1.91 -0.87 16.54
N SER A 75 1.98 -0.64 17.86
CA SER A 75 0.83 -0.70 18.77
C SER A 75 -0.17 0.44 18.58
N GLU A 76 0.22 1.52 17.90
CA GLU A 76 -0.60 2.73 17.78
C GLU A 76 -1.50 2.73 16.54
N TYR A 77 -1.35 1.77 15.62
CA TYR A 77 -2.19 1.68 14.43
C TYR A 77 -2.34 0.24 13.94
N VAL A 78 -3.51 -0.08 13.37
CA VAL A 78 -3.77 -1.40 12.80
C VAL A 78 -3.06 -1.50 11.46
N LYS A 79 -2.00 -2.32 11.40
CA LYS A 79 -1.39 -2.66 10.11
C LYS A 79 -2.42 -3.35 9.23
N ARG A 80 -2.56 -2.86 8.00
CA ARG A 80 -3.35 -3.54 6.98
C ARG A 80 -2.77 -4.92 6.75
N THR A 81 -3.58 -5.95 7.00
CA THR A 81 -3.23 -7.32 6.68
C THR A 81 -3.01 -7.42 5.16
N PRO A 82 -1.86 -7.92 4.70
CA PRO A 82 -1.69 -8.18 3.29
C PRO A 82 -2.78 -9.13 2.81
N GLY A 83 -3.29 -8.89 1.61
CA GLY A 83 -4.29 -9.76 0.99
C GLY A 83 -3.75 -11.16 0.74
N ARG A 84 -4.61 -12.05 0.24
CA ARG A 84 -4.21 -13.41 -0.15
C ARG A 84 -3.02 -13.33 -1.11
N PRO A 85 -1.94 -14.10 -0.88
CA PRO A 85 -0.81 -14.12 -1.79
C PRO A 85 -1.27 -14.50 -3.20
N LEU A 86 -0.63 -13.91 -4.20
CA LEU A 86 -0.89 -14.23 -5.60
C LEU A 86 -0.63 -15.72 -5.83
N LEU A 87 -1.53 -16.37 -6.58
CA LEU A 87 -1.40 -17.78 -6.94
C LEU A 87 -0.15 -18.03 -7.79
N LEU A 88 0.26 -17.03 -8.56
CA LEU A 88 1.46 -17.07 -9.40
C LEU A 88 2.38 -15.93 -9.03
N SER A 89 3.68 -16.23 -8.99
CA SER A 89 4.72 -15.20 -8.93
C SER A 89 4.68 -14.35 -10.21
N SER A 90 5.21 -13.12 -10.13
CA SER A 90 5.27 -12.21 -11.29
C SER A 90 5.99 -12.83 -12.48
N ARG A 91 7.04 -13.64 -12.24
CA ARG A 91 7.76 -14.37 -13.29
C ARG A 91 6.89 -15.43 -13.97
N GLN A 92 6.16 -16.22 -13.19
CA GLN A 92 5.24 -17.22 -13.72
C GLN A 92 4.10 -16.55 -14.50
N GLN A 93 3.57 -15.44 -13.99
CA GLN A 93 2.57 -14.66 -14.70
C GLN A 93 3.08 -14.20 -16.06
N ALA A 94 4.29 -13.64 -16.11
CA ALA A 94 4.92 -13.20 -17.36
C ALA A 94 5.16 -14.36 -18.35
N LEU A 95 5.62 -15.51 -17.87
CA LEU A 95 5.78 -16.70 -18.70
C LEU A 95 4.44 -17.19 -19.26
N LEU A 96 3.39 -17.14 -18.45
CA LEU A 96 2.06 -17.55 -18.86
C LEU A 96 1.53 -16.63 -19.96
N THR A 97 1.59 -15.32 -19.75
CA THR A 97 1.20 -14.31 -20.72
C THR A 97 1.98 -14.45 -22.03
N ARG A 98 3.30 -14.69 -21.96
CA ARG A 98 4.15 -14.89 -23.14
C ARG A 98 3.79 -16.16 -23.91
N GLY A 99 3.51 -17.26 -23.22
CA GLY A 99 3.09 -18.52 -23.87
C GLY A 99 1.74 -18.38 -24.58
N ILE A 100 0.81 -17.62 -24.00
CA ILE A 100 -0.49 -17.30 -24.63
C ILE A 100 -0.27 -16.42 -25.86
N SER A 101 0.48 -15.34 -25.73
CA SER A 101 0.79 -14.43 -26.84
C SER A 101 1.49 -15.11 -28.02
N LYS A 102 2.26 -16.18 -27.76
CA LYS A 102 2.94 -16.98 -28.78
C LYS A 102 2.13 -18.16 -29.30
N ASN A 103 0.87 -18.30 -28.90
CA ASN A 103 0.02 -19.46 -29.22
C ASN A 103 0.67 -20.81 -28.86
N SER A 104 1.51 -20.85 -27.80
CA SER A 104 2.10 -22.11 -27.32
C SER A 104 1.07 -23.07 -26.74
N TYR A 105 -0.12 -22.54 -26.43
CA TYR A 105 -1.32 -23.26 -26.08
C TYR A 105 -2.51 -22.34 -26.38
N THR A 106 -3.56 -22.90 -26.98
CA THR A 106 -4.72 -22.15 -27.48
C THR A 106 -5.91 -22.22 -26.54
N LEU A 107 -5.98 -23.29 -25.72
CA LEU A 107 -7.04 -23.54 -24.76
C LEU A 107 -6.50 -23.56 -23.33
N ALA A 108 -7.35 -23.16 -22.37
CA ALA A 108 -6.99 -23.19 -20.94
C ALA A 108 -6.63 -24.61 -20.45
N THR A 109 -7.25 -25.65 -21.01
CA THR A 109 -6.94 -27.05 -20.68
C THR A 109 -5.54 -27.44 -21.14
N GLU A 110 -5.16 -27.02 -22.35
CA GLU A 110 -3.84 -27.27 -22.93
C GLU A 110 -2.75 -26.52 -22.15
N ALA A 111 -3.01 -25.26 -21.81
CA ALA A 111 -2.15 -24.45 -20.95
C ALA A 111 -1.94 -25.11 -19.59
N SER A 112 -3.01 -25.59 -18.94
CA SER A 112 -2.92 -26.28 -17.64
C SER A 112 -2.03 -27.53 -17.73
N ALA A 113 -2.21 -28.37 -18.76
CA ALA A 113 -1.39 -29.56 -18.98
C ALA A 113 0.09 -29.23 -19.25
N TYR A 114 0.35 -28.21 -20.08
CA TYR A 114 1.70 -27.72 -20.36
C TYR A 114 2.40 -27.25 -19.08
N TRP A 115 1.70 -26.47 -18.27
CA TRP A 115 2.23 -25.92 -17.02
C TRP A 115 2.49 -26.99 -15.97
N LEU A 116 1.63 -28.01 -15.90
CA LEU A 116 1.86 -29.18 -15.07
C LEU A 116 3.11 -29.94 -15.51
N ARG A 117 3.29 -30.14 -16.82
CA ARG A 117 4.42 -30.91 -17.36
C ARG A 117 5.76 -30.21 -17.24
N HIS A 118 5.81 -28.90 -17.50
CA HIS A 118 7.06 -28.15 -17.60
C HIS A 118 7.44 -27.38 -16.33
N TYR A 119 6.45 -27.04 -15.50
CA TYR A 119 6.65 -26.23 -14.29
C TYR A 119 6.10 -26.88 -13.02
N GLN A 120 5.57 -28.11 -13.11
CA GLN A 120 4.94 -28.84 -11.99
C GLN A 120 3.86 -28.03 -11.26
N LEU A 121 3.17 -27.14 -12.00
CA LEU A 121 2.14 -26.26 -11.47
C LEU A 121 0.77 -26.63 -12.02
N CYS A 122 -0.11 -27.07 -11.12
CA CYS A 122 -1.53 -27.27 -11.42
C CYS A 122 -2.27 -25.93 -11.46
N LEU A 123 -2.41 -25.37 -12.67
CA LEU A 123 -3.23 -24.18 -12.87
C LEU A 123 -4.68 -24.57 -13.12
N SER A 124 -5.60 -23.94 -12.38
CA SER A 124 -7.03 -24.11 -12.66
C SER A 124 -7.40 -23.44 -13.99
N ARG A 125 -8.43 -23.96 -14.66
CA ARG A 125 -8.93 -23.37 -15.91
C ARG A 125 -9.41 -21.92 -15.74
N GLN A 126 -9.83 -21.54 -14.53
CA GLN A 126 -10.28 -20.19 -14.20
C GLN A 126 -9.11 -19.24 -13.91
N THR A 127 -7.97 -19.76 -13.47
CA THR A 127 -6.77 -18.95 -13.17
C THR A 127 -6.18 -18.33 -14.43
N ILE A 128 -6.12 -19.09 -15.53
CA ILE A 128 -5.50 -18.68 -16.80
C ILE A 128 -6.14 -17.41 -17.39
N PRO A 129 -7.48 -17.29 -17.54
CA PRO A 129 -8.09 -16.06 -18.01
C PRO A 129 -8.01 -14.91 -16.97
N HIS A 130 -7.88 -15.22 -15.68
CA HIS A 130 -7.71 -14.18 -14.65
C HIS A 130 -6.36 -13.49 -14.71
N VAL A 131 -5.32 -14.21 -15.14
CA VAL A 131 -3.98 -13.64 -15.33
C VAL A 131 -3.90 -12.65 -16.50
N LEU A 132 -4.81 -12.79 -17.48
CA LEU A 132 -4.85 -11.95 -18.69
C LEU A 132 -5.66 -10.65 -18.52
N LYS A 133 -6.38 -10.48 -17.42
CA LYS A 133 -7.15 -9.25 -17.13
C LYS A 133 -6.26 -8.19 -16.52
#